data_AF-A0A832QAR0-F1
#
_entry.id   AF-A0A832QAR0-F1
#
_cell.length_a   1.000
_cell.length_b   1.000
_cell.length_c   1.000
_cell.angle_alpha   90.00
_cell.angle_beta   90.00
_cell.angle_gamma   90.00
#
_symmetry.space_group_name_H-M   'P 1'
#
loop_
_entity.id
_entity.type
_entity.pdbx_description
1 polymer ?
#
loop_
_entity_poly.entity_id
_entity_poly.type
_entity_poly.pdbx_seq_one_letter_code
_entity_poly.pdbx_strand_id
1 'polypeptide(L)'
;MKRMLVNATQKEELRVALVDGQWLYDLDIENRNRIQKKANIYKGRITRIEPSLEAAFVSYGADRHGFLPLKEISREYFRKNAQENGGRVNIKDAIAEGTEVIVQVEKEERGNKGAALTTMISLAGRYLVLMPNNPRAGGISRRIEG
;
A
#
# COMPACT_ATOMS: atom_id res chain seq x y z
N MET A 1 -32.83 10.74 -10.96
CA MET A 1 -31.88 9.84 -11.66
C MET A 1 -30.50 10.21 -11.18
N LYS A 2 -29.77 9.24 -10.61
CA LYS A 2 -28.44 9.46 -10.07
C LYS A 2 -27.41 9.53 -11.20
N ARG A 3 -26.54 10.54 -11.17
CA ARG A 3 -25.49 10.78 -12.16
C ARG A 3 -24.20 11.20 -11.47
N MET A 4 -23.08 10.80 -12.06
CA MET A 4 -21.75 11.29 -11.74
C MET A 4 -21.33 12.25 -12.86
N LEU A 5 -21.04 13.51 -12.50
CA LEU A 5 -20.58 14.54 -13.42
C LEU A 5 -19.09 14.78 -13.17
N VAL A 6 -18.27 14.65 -14.22
CA VAL A 6 -16.82 14.86 -14.15
C VAL A 6 -16.47 16.10 -14.97
N ASN A 7 -15.83 17.08 -14.35
CA ASN A 7 -15.28 18.25 -15.02
C ASN A 7 -13.76 18.26 -14.90
N ALA A 8 -13.10 18.05 -16.04
CA ALA A 8 -11.65 18.03 -16.19
C ALA A 8 -11.16 19.08 -17.22
N THR A 9 -11.95 20.14 -17.46
CA THR A 9 -11.65 21.16 -18.47
C THR A 9 -10.46 22.03 -18.03
N GLN A 10 -10.43 22.40 -16.76
CA GLN A 10 -9.33 23.17 -16.15
C GLN A 10 -8.19 22.22 -15.78
N LYS A 11 -6.94 22.66 -15.96
CA LYS A 11 -5.76 21.83 -15.64
C LYS A 11 -5.44 21.85 -14.15
N GLU A 12 -5.88 22.88 -13.46
CA GLU A 12 -5.55 23.18 -12.06
C GLU A 12 -6.41 22.35 -11.10
N GLU A 13 -7.61 21.95 -11.55
CA GLU A 13 -8.65 21.37 -10.71
C GLU A 13 -9.43 20.31 -11.48
N LEU A 14 -9.62 19.15 -10.84
CA LEU A 14 -10.57 18.12 -11.26
C LEU A 14 -11.77 18.16 -10.31
N ARG A 15 -12.98 18.20 -10.86
CA ARG A 15 -14.22 18.21 -10.05
C ARG A 15 -15.09 17.01 -10.39
N VAL A 16 -15.55 16.32 -9.36
CA VAL A 16 -16.50 15.20 -9.47
C VAL A 16 -17.70 15.48 -8.60
N ALA A 17 -18.89 15.60 -9.22
CA ALA A 17 -20.15 15.85 -8.52
C ALA A 17 -21.08 14.65 -8.64
N LEU A 18 -21.71 14.26 -7.54
CA LEU A 18 -22.80 13.29 -7.53
C LEU A 18 -24.13 14.01 -7.36
N VAL A 19 -25.04 13.77 -8.30
CA VAL A 19 -26.35 14.44 -8.35
C VAL A 19 -27.48 13.43 -8.45
N ASP A 20 -28.62 13.73 -7.84
CA ASP A 20 -29.89 13.06 -8.11
C ASP A 20 -30.87 14.04 -8.77
N GLY A 21 -31.06 13.88 -10.09
CA GLY A 21 -31.76 14.89 -10.88
C GLY A 21 -30.93 16.17 -10.99
N GLN A 22 -31.38 17.24 -10.33
CA GLN A 22 -30.66 18.52 -10.24
C GLN A 22 -30.14 18.82 -8.81
N TRP A 23 -30.33 17.89 -7.87
CA TRP A 23 -29.87 18.04 -6.49
C TRP A 23 -28.45 17.49 -6.35
N LEU A 24 -27.52 18.35 -5.95
CA LEU A 24 -26.16 17.97 -5.57
C LEU A 24 -26.18 17.34 -4.18
N TYR A 25 -25.55 16.16 -4.02
CA TYR A 25 -25.43 15.51 -2.72
C TYR A 25 -24.00 15.10 -2.34
N ASP A 26 -23.05 15.14 -3.29
CA ASP A 26 -21.63 14.94 -3.00
C ASP A 26 -20.78 15.72 -4.02
N LEU A 27 -19.63 16.24 -3.56
CA LEU A 27 -18.71 17.00 -4.39
C LEU A 27 -17.28 16.76 -3.91
N ASP A 28 -16.46 16.24 -4.82
CA ASP A 28 -15.02 16.09 -4.61
C ASP A 28 -14.26 17.02 -5.57
N ILE A 29 -13.23 17.66 -5.05
CA ILE A 29 -12.39 18.62 -5.77
C ILE A 29 -10.93 18.26 -5.51
N GLU A 30 -10.24 17.84 -6.57
CA GLU A 30 -8.84 17.47 -6.51
C GLU A 30 -7.97 18.54 -7.16
N ASN A 31 -7.02 19.08 -6.39
CA ASN A 31 -6.00 20.00 -6.90
C ASN A 31 -4.72 19.24 -7.24
N ARG A 32 -4.17 19.45 -8.43
CA ARG A 32 -3.00 18.70 -8.92
C ARG A 32 -1.71 18.93 -8.13
N ASN A 33 -1.65 19.93 -7.27
CA ASN A 33 -0.43 20.26 -6.53
C ASN A 33 -0.14 19.30 -5.37
N ARG A 34 -1.07 18.43 -4.98
CA ARG A 34 -0.89 17.51 -3.84
C ARG A 34 -1.10 16.05 -4.24
N ILE A 35 -0.05 15.43 -4.79
CA ILE A 35 -0.04 13.99 -5.06
C ILE A 35 0.17 13.24 -3.73
N GLN A 36 -0.88 12.59 -3.23
CA GLN A 36 -0.75 11.65 -2.13
C GLN A 36 -0.36 10.28 -2.69
N LYS A 37 0.75 9.72 -2.21
CA LYS A 37 1.26 8.39 -2.60
C LYS A 37 0.94 7.30 -1.58
N LYS A 38 0.48 7.68 -0.38
CA LYS A 38 0.02 6.73 0.64
C LYS A 38 -1.04 5.79 0.05
N ALA A 39 -0.94 4.50 0.40
CA ALA A 39 -1.79 3.41 -0.06
C ALA A 39 -1.66 3.01 -1.53
N ASN A 40 -0.84 3.70 -2.34
CA ASN A 40 -0.53 3.25 -3.70
C ASN A 40 0.13 1.86 -3.68
N ILE A 41 -0.16 1.07 -4.70
CA ILE A 41 0.33 -0.29 -4.87
C ILE A 41 1.23 -0.33 -6.10
N TYR A 42 2.40 -0.92 -5.96
CA TYR A 42 3.41 -1.03 -6.99
C TYR A 42 3.92 -2.46 -7.10
N LYS A 43 4.37 -2.83 -8.30
CA LYS A 43 5.29 -3.95 -8.47
C LYS A 43 6.70 -3.44 -8.28
N GLY A 44 7.39 -3.92 -7.25
CA GLY A 44 8.76 -3.55 -6.94
C GLY A 44 9.73 -4.73 -7.09
N ARG A 45 11.03 -4.42 -7.06
CA ARG A 45 12.11 -5.39 -7.05
C ARG A 45 13.01 -5.15 -5.84
N ILE A 46 13.31 -6.21 -5.11
CA ILE A 46 14.26 -6.16 -3.98
C ILE A 46 15.65 -5.86 -4.54
N THR A 47 16.26 -4.76 -4.11
CA THR A 47 17.58 -4.34 -4.56
C THR A 47 18.69 -4.69 -3.59
N ARG A 48 18.38 -4.71 -2.29
CA ARG A 48 19.35 -5.04 -1.24
C ARG A 48 18.64 -5.61 -0.02
N ILE A 49 19.26 -6.60 0.63
CA ILE A 49 18.81 -7.13 1.92
C ILE A 49 19.73 -6.60 3.03
N GLU A 50 19.15 -6.04 4.09
CA GLU A 50 19.85 -5.48 5.25
C GLU A 50 19.47 -6.23 6.55
N PRO A 51 20.21 -7.27 6.92
CA PRO A 51 19.89 -8.14 8.06
C PRO A 51 19.97 -7.41 9.40
N SER A 52 20.89 -6.44 9.55
CA SER A 52 21.02 -5.64 10.75
C SER A 52 19.77 -4.82 11.06
N LEU A 53 18.96 -4.53 10.04
CA LEU A 53 17.68 -3.84 10.17
C LEU A 53 16.49 -4.80 10.12
N GLU A 54 16.73 -6.10 9.96
CA GLU A 54 15.72 -7.11 9.60
C GLU A 54 14.81 -6.61 8.45
N ALA A 55 15.40 -6.00 7.41
CA ALA A 55 14.65 -5.34 6.33
C ALA A 55 15.30 -5.49 4.94
N ALA A 56 14.52 -5.20 3.90
CA ALA A 56 14.95 -5.15 2.52
C ALA A 56 14.64 -3.78 1.90
N PHE A 57 15.45 -3.36 0.95
CA PHE A 57 15.22 -2.17 0.14
C PHE A 57 14.60 -2.57 -1.19
N VAL A 58 13.58 -1.83 -1.62
CA VAL A 58 12.79 -2.15 -2.81
C VAL A 58 12.85 -0.98 -3.78
N SER A 59 13.21 -1.24 -5.03
CA SER A 59 12.97 -0.33 -6.14
C SER A 59 11.54 -0.50 -6.64
N TYR A 60 10.74 0.56 -6.58
CA TYR A 60 9.32 0.54 -6.95
C TYR A 60 8.92 1.70 -7.90
N GLY A 61 9.93 2.36 -8.50
CA GLY A 61 9.74 3.47 -9.44
C GLY A 61 9.80 4.87 -8.84
N ALA A 62 10.08 5.00 -7.53
CA ALA A 62 10.40 6.29 -6.91
C ALA A 62 11.91 6.57 -6.90
N ASP A 63 12.28 7.83 -6.67
CA ASP A 63 13.69 8.27 -6.61
C ASP A 63 14.47 7.59 -5.49
N ARG A 64 13.79 7.27 -4.37
CA ARG A 64 14.39 6.58 -3.23
C ARG A 64 13.83 5.17 -3.12
N HIS A 65 14.71 4.22 -2.83
CA HIS A 65 14.28 2.86 -2.50
C HIS A 65 13.39 2.87 -1.26
N GLY A 66 12.30 2.10 -1.32
CA GLY A 66 11.42 1.91 -0.18
C GLY A 66 12.01 0.93 0.83
N PHE A 67 11.61 1.08 2.08
CA PHE A 67 12.02 0.25 3.20
C PHE A 67 10.92 -0.78 3.50
N LEU A 68 11.24 -2.07 3.33
CA LEU A 68 10.34 -3.20 3.54
C LEU A 68 10.87 -4.10 4.68
N PRO A 69 10.37 -3.96 5.92
CA PRO A 69 10.82 -4.76 7.05
C PRO A 69 10.27 -6.20 6.98
N LEU A 70 10.99 -7.17 7.54
CA LEU A 70 10.66 -8.60 7.50
C LEU A 70 9.23 -8.91 7.95
N LYS A 71 8.76 -8.24 9.00
CA LYS A 71 7.40 -8.42 9.54
C LYS A 71 6.28 -8.04 8.57
N GLU A 72 6.58 -7.20 7.58
CA GLU A 72 5.65 -6.71 6.55
C GLU A 72 5.76 -7.52 5.24
N ILE A 73 6.54 -8.59 5.24
CA ILE A 73 6.68 -9.50 4.10
C ILE A 73 5.73 -10.70 4.28
N SER A 74 4.82 -10.87 3.32
CA SER A 74 3.89 -11.98 3.21
C SER A 74 4.67 -13.27 3.03
N ARG A 75 4.21 -14.33 3.69
CA ARG A 75 4.85 -15.65 3.65
C ARG A 75 4.88 -16.24 2.24
N GLU A 76 4.03 -15.78 1.34
CA GLU A 76 4.03 -16.19 -0.08
C GLU A 76 5.35 -15.86 -0.79
N TYR A 77 6.05 -14.80 -0.35
CA TYR A 77 7.34 -14.41 -0.91
C TYR A 77 8.52 -15.13 -0.25
N PHE A 78 8.29 -15.93 0.80
CA PHE A 78 9.35 -16.65 1.48
C PHE A 78 9.79 -17.84 0.63
N ARG A 79 11.10 -18.08 0.58
CA ARG A 79 11.66 -19.31 0.01
C ARG A 79 11.15 -20.53 0.79
N LYS A 80 10.86 -21.64 0.09
CA LYS A 80 10.29 -22.87 0.69
C LYS A 80 11.05 -23.34 1.94
N ASN A 81 12.37 -23.35 1.86
CA ASN A 81 13.26 -23.81 2.93
C ASN A 81 13.20 -22.92 4.19
N ALA A 82 12.75 -21.66 4.06
CA ALA A 82 12.62 -20.74 5.20
C ALA A 82 11.35 -20.99 6.02
N GLN A 83 10.34 -21.68 5.44
CA GLN A 83 9.09 -21.99 6.13
C GLN A 83 9.17 -23.26 6.99
N GLU A 84 10.07 -24.20 6.64
CA GLU A 84 10.19 -25.51 7.28
C GLU A 84 10.93 -25.45 8.63
N ASN A 85 11.75 -24.44 8.86
CA ASN A 85 12.71 -24.42 9.98
C ASN A 85 12.12 -24.11 11.37
N GLY A 86 10.81 -23.87 11.52
CA GLY A 86 10.11 -23.74 12.82
C GLY A 86 10.59 -22.64 13.79
N GLY A 87 11.72 -21.99 13.50
CA GLY A 87 12.40 -20.99 14.32
C GLY A 87 12.25 -19.57 13.81
N ARG A 88 13.01 -18.65 14.43
CA ARG A 88 13.02 -17.23 14.06
C ARG A 88 13.64 -17.06 12.67
N VAL A 89 12.80 -16.76 11.69
CA VAL A 89 13.21 -16.59 10.28
C VAL A 89 14.13 -15.39 10.14
N ASN A 90 15.31 -15.58 9.55
CA ASN A 90 16.20 -14.48 9.15
C ASN A 90 15.80 -13.98 7.76
N ILE A 91 15.81 -12.66 7.56
CA ILE A 91 15.46 -12.06 6.27
C ILE A 91 16.38 -12.51 5.12
N LYS A 92 17.67 -12.80 5.39
CA LYS A 92 18.61 -13.33 4.39
C LYS A 92 18.14 -14.65 3.80
N ASP A 93 17.52 -15.48 4.63
CA ASP A 93 17.08 -16.83 4.25
C ASP A 93 15.65 -16.79 3.69
N ALA A 94 14.85 -15.81 4.13
CA ALA A 94 13.48 -15.64 3.71
C ALA A 94 13.35 -15.22 2.24
N ILE A 95 14.14 -14.24 1.80
CA ILE A 95 13.96 -13.57 0.50
C ILE A 95 15.30 -13.41 -0.25
N ALA A 96 15.22 -13.16 -1.55
CA ALA A 96 16.39 -12.95 -2.42
C ALA A 96 16.46 -11.51 -2.91
N GLU A 97 17.67 -11.02 -3.16
CA GLU A 97 17.85 -9.88 -4.05
C GLU A 97 17.35 -10.24 -5.45
N GLY A 98 16.78 -9.25 -6.13
CA GLY A 98 16.15 -9.44 -7.44
C GLY A 98 14.72 -9.99 -7.40
N THR A 99 14.21 -10.47 -6.26
CA THR A 99 12.82 -10.93 -6.13
C THR A 99 11.85 -9.77 -6.44
N GLU A 100 10.85 -10.05 -7.28
CA GLU A 100 9.76 -9.12 -7.55
C GLU A 100 8.66 -9.29 -6.50
N VAL A 101 8.16 -8.17 -5.97
CA VAL A 101 7.19 -8.14 -4.89
C VAL A 101 6.09 -7.11 -5.19
N ILE A 102 4.85 -7.41 -4.84
CA ILE A 102 3.78 -6.40 -4.80
C ILE A 102 3.87 -5.69 -3.45
N VAL A 103 4.02 -4.36 -3.48
CA VAL A 103 4.18 -3.53 -2.29
C VAL A 103 3.15 -2.41 -2.25
N GLN A 104 2.68 -2.08 -1.05
CA GLN A 104 1.84 -0.93 -0.77
C GLN A 104 2.60 0.09 0.08
N VAL A 105 2.43 1.38 -0.22
CA VAL A 105 3.01 2.48 0.57
C VAL A 105 2.22 2.67 1.86
N GLU A 106 2.82 2.33 3.00
CA GLU A 106 2.23 2.55 4.33
C GLU A 106 2.48 3.99 4.80
N LYS A 107 3.72 4.46 4.63
CA LYS A 107 4.17 5.81 4.97
C LYS A 107 4.96 6.39 3.81
N GLU A 108 4.62 7.61 3.44
CA GLU A 108 5.31 8.35 2.38
C GLU A 108 6.76 8.68 2.76
N GLU A 109 7.55 9.03 1.76
CA GLU A 109 8.92 9.49 1.93
C GLU A 109 8.97 10.72 2.85
N ARG A 110 9.92 10.74 3.77
CA ARG A 110 10.10 11.85 4.72
C ARG A 110 11.56 12.26 4.78
N GLY A 111 11.84 13.48 4.32
CA GLY A 111 13.20 14.02 4.26
C GLY A 111 14.09 13.11 3.41
N ASN A 112 15.12 12.53 4.04
CA ASN A 112 16.05 11.64 3.35
C ASN A 112 15.67 10.15 3.42
N LYS A 113 14.57 9.79 4.10
CA LYS A 113 14.13 8.39 4.25
C LYS A 113 13.15 8.02 3.14
N GLY A 114 13.40 6.88 2.51
CA GLY A 114 12.45 6.26 1.56
C GLY A 114 11.13 5.89 2.23
N ALA A 115 10.12 5.58 1.41
CA ALA A 115 8.78 5.21 1.88
C ALA A 115 8.82 3.90 2.68
N ALA A 116 7.97 3.78 3.70
CA ALA A 116 7.75 2.49 4.37
C ALA A 116 6.75 1.68 3.54
N LEU A 117 7.12 0.44 3.25
CA LEU A 117 6.38 -0.47 2.38
C LEU A 117 5.88 -1.69 3.15
N THR A 118 4.79 -2.27 2.67
CA THR A 118 4.28 -3.56 3.11
C THR A 118 3.83 -4.40 1.93
N THR A 119 3.94 -5.72 2.03
CA THR A 119 3.31 -6.67 1.09
C THR A 119 1.95 -7.17 1.60
N MET A 120 1.56 -6.76 2.82
CA MET A 120 0.26 -7.02 3.43
C MET A 120 -0.75 -6.03 2.87
N ILE A 121 -1.14 -6.24 1.61
CA ILE A 121 -2.03 -5.33 0.88
C ILE A 121 -3.35 -5.12 1.63
N SER A 122 -3.78 -3.86 1.69
CA SER A 122 -5.08 -3.45 2.22
C SER A 122 -5.87 -2.71 1.14
N LEU A 123 -7.09 -3.17 0.89
CA LEU A 123 -8.02 -2.59 -0.08
C LEU A 123 -9.24 -2.09 0.68
N ALA A 124 -9.21 -0.80 1.03
CA ALA A 124 -10.30 -0.15 1.76
C ALA A 124 -11.43 0.23 0.80
N GLY A 125 -12.60 -0.36 1.00
CA GLY A 125 -13.84 0.05 0.36
C GLY A 125 -14.67 0.95 1.29
N ARG A 126 -15.92 1.19 0.90
CA ARG A 126 -16.84 2.04 1.68
C ARG A 126 -17.22 1.43 3.04
N TYR A 127 -17.33 0.11 3.12
CA TYR A 127 -17.89 -0.59 4.29
C TYR A 127 -16.94 -1.61 4.92
N LEU A 128 -15.94 -2.06 4.18
CA LEU A 128 -15.01 -3.09 4.62
C LEU A 128 -13.60 -2.81 4.09
N VAL A 129 -12.61 -3.42 4.72
CA VAL A 129 -11.23 -3.45 4.24
C VAL A 129 -10.85 -4.89 3.98
N LEU A 130 -10.52 -5.22 2.73
CA LEU A 130 -10.03 -6.55 2.38
C LEU A 130 -8.50 -6.58 2.53
N MET A 131 -7.98 -7.60 3.22
CA MET A 131 -6.55 -7.84 3.37
C MET A 131 -6.18 -9.22 2.83
N PRO A 132 -6.01 -9.39 1.49
CA PRO A 132 -5.88 -10.71 0.87
C PRO A 132 -4.63 -11.48 1.32
N ASN A 133 -3.57 -10.76 1.71
CA ASN A 133 -2.26 -11.35 2.01
C ASN A 133 -1.99 -11.47 3.52
N ASN A 134 -2.97 -11.12 4.37
CA ASN A 134 -2.83 -11.17 5.82
C ASN A 134 -3.97 -11.96 6.47
N PRO A 135 -3.88 -13.30 6.56
CA PRO A 135 -4.95 -14.13 7.12
C PRO A 135 -5.17 -13.93 8.62
N ARG A 136 -4.26 -13.25 9.31
CA ARG A 136 -4.38 -12.94 10.74
C ARG A 136 -5.07 -11.60 11.00
N ALA A 137 -5.24 -10.77 9.98
CA ALA A 137 -5.94 -9.50 10.09
C ALA A 137 -7.44 -9.70 9.89
N GLY A 138 -8.23 -9.01 10.72
CA GLY A 138 -9.68 -9.06 10.67
C GLY A 138 -10.31 -8.53 11.95
N GLY A 139 -11.60 -8.22 11.89
CA GLY A 139 -12.37 -7.72 13.03
C GLY A 139 -13.46 -6.74 12.62
N ILE A 140 -14.20 -6.27 13.61
CA ILE A 140 -15.23 -5.24 13.47
C ILE A 140 -14.62 -3.90 13.93
N SER A 141 -15.05 -2.80 13.31
CA SER A 141 -14.64 -1.45 13.74
C SER A 141 -14.92 -1.26 15.24
N ARG A 142 -13.92 -0.82 16.00
CA ARG A 142 -14.07 -0.53 17.44
C ARG A 142 -15.10 0.56 17.75
N ARG A 143 -15.53 1.33 16.75
CA ARG A 143 -16.61 2.32 16.88
C ARG A 143 -18.01 1.71 16.84
N ILE A 144 -18.10 0.43 16.48
CA ILE A 144 -19.34 -0.33 16.54
C ILE A 144 -19.33 -1.01 17.91
N GLU A 145 -20.00 -0.39 18.86
CA GLU A 145 -20.34 -0.97 20.16
C GLU A 145 -21.74 -1.59 20.05
N GLY A 146 -21.94 -2.71 20.73
CA GLY A 146 -23.22 -3.43 20.79
C GLY A 146 -23.91 -3.22 22.12
#